data_AF-A0A5C8LY40-F1
#
_entry.id   AF-A0A5C8LY40-F1
#
_cell.length_a   1.000
_cell.length_b   1.000
_cell.length_c   1.000
_cell.angle_alpha   90.00
_cell.angle_beta   90.00
_cell.angle_gamma   90.00
#
_symmetry.space_group_name_H-M   'P 1'
#
loop_
_entity.id
_entity.type
_entity.pdbx_description
1 polymer ?
#
loop_
_entity_poly.entity_id
_entity_poly.type
_entity_poly.pdbx_seq_one_letter_code
_entity_poly.pdbx_strand_id
1 'polypeptide(L)'
;MYRPRSSVAVEADKSDTERWLVSYADYMTLLFALFLLLYSMATMEKEQFKKLQDTISKVFIEATDKQETGIQGQSVQPDIHPQSDFELYGSGLEDATGPTLLADNAKLEHIDRTRRGSPLSALQKDINRALRSLVESDLAKVTLDEDWLTIELSSGLLFSSGSANSTSSASAVMTELTAILKQTNNYMRVRGYTDSVPIRTEQFPSNWELSVARAASIVRLLEELGIAPERMAIEGYGQYAPFAENTTAQGRSQNRKVVIALSKYAYEPVVAQIPQPAEAQSAQEQAAEEAAEQEQNKIRVIRLPHGGIRITTRPPEPGEEEPASQ
;
A
#
# COMPACT_ATOMS: atom_id res chain seq x y z
N MET A 1 72.64 -12.16 46.17
CA MET A 1 72.43 -13.50 46.76
C MET A 1 71.19 -14.09 46.13
N TYR A 2 71.38 -15.07 45.24
CA TYR A 2 70.30 -15.80 44.56
C TYR A 2 69.73 -16.82 45.55
N ARG A 3 68.40 -16.83 45.78
CA ARG A 3 67.72 -17.97 46.41
C ARG A 3 66.53 -18.42 45.57
N PRO A 4 66.33 -19.74 45.43
CA PRO A 4 65.57 -20.33 44.33
C PRO A 4 64.09 -20.53 44.67
N ARG A 5 63.28 -20.61 43.60
CA ARG A 5 61.86 -21.00 43.60
C ARG A 5 61.68 -22.41 44.18
N SER A 6 60.84 -22.54 45.21
CA SER A 6 60.23 -23.82 45.55
C SER A 6 59.02 -24.03 44.64
N SER A 7 59.08 -25.08 43.83
CA SER A 7 57.98 -25.63 43.06
C SER A 7 56.86 -26.12 43.98
N VAL A 8 55.70 -25.48 43.94
CA VAL A 8 54.44 -26.16 44.31
C VAL A 8 53.87 -26.68 43.00
N ALA A 9 53.98 -27.99 42.83
CA ALA A 9 53.32 -28.70 41.74
C ALA A 9 51.81 -28.56 41.90
N VAL A 10 51.19 -28.28 40.78
CA VAL A 10 49.76 -28.11 40.56
C VAL A 10 49.06 -29.46 40.73
N GLU A 11 48.32 -29.64 41.82
CA GLU A 11 47.11 -30.48 41.79
C GLU A 11 45.97 -29.56 41.32
N ALA A 12 45.85 -29.40 40.00
CA ALA A 12 44.65 -28.87 39.39
C ALA A 12 43.56 -29.90 39.64
N ASP A 13 42.71 -29.59 40.61
CA ASP A 13 41.55 -30.34 41.00
C ASP A 13 40.72 -30.68 39.75
N LYS A 14 40.58 -31.97 39.42
CA LYS A 14 39.78 -32.46 38.28
C LYS A 14 38.30 -32.03 38.36
N SER A 15 37.88 -31.51 39.51
CA SER A 15 36.53 -31.03 39.79
C SER A 15 36.10 -29.80 38.95
N ASP A 16 37.04 -28.92 38.58
CA ASP A 16 36.69 -27.68 37.86
C ASP A 16 36.47 -27.91 36.36
N THR A 17 37.08 -28.96 35.79
CA THR A 17 36.91 -29.31 34.37
C THR A 17 35.65 -30.12 34.08
N GLU A 18 34.90 -30.55 35.09
CA GLU A 18 33.62 -31.27 34.90
C GLU A 18 32.41 -30.36 35.13
N ARG A 19 32.60 -29.16 35.70
CA ARG A 19 31.53 -28.23 36.06
C ARG A 19 30.83 -27.60 34.84
N TRP A 20 31.55 -27.39 33.73
CA TRP A 20 30.97 -26.90 32.47
C TRP A 20 30.09 -27.94 31.79
N LEU A 21 30.38 -29.23 31.98
CA LEU A 21 29.60 -30.33 31.41
C LEU A 21 28.18 -30.37 32.00
N VAL A 22 28.02 -29.96 33.26
CA VAL A 22 26.71 -29.89 33.93
C VAL A 22 25.84 -28.80 33.30
N SER A 23 26.37 -27.61 33.05
CA SER A 23 25.62 -26.53 32.37
C SER A 23 25.31 -26.87 30.91
N TYR A 24 26.20 -27.58 30.22
CA TYR A 24 25.95 -28.08 28.87
C TYR A 24 24.86 -29.16 28.84
N ALA A 25 24.88 -30.09 29.81
CA ALA A 25 23.84 -31.09 29.95
C ALA A 25 22.47 -30.46 30.26
N ASP A 26 22.43 -29.45 31.13
CA ASP A 26 21.19 -28.70 31.43
C ASP A 26 20.64 -28.02 30.16
N TYR A 27 21.49 -27.31 29.40
CA TYR A 27 21.10 -26.70 28.13
C TYR A 27 20.56 -27.71 27.12
N MET A 28 21.20 -28.88 26.99
CA MET A 28 20.73 -29.95 26.10
C MET A 28 19.37 -30.50 26.52
N THR A 29 19.11 -30.62 27.83
CA THR A 29 17.80 -31.05 28.33
C THR A 29 16.73 -29.98 28.14
N LEU A 30 17.05 -28.69 28.30
CA LEU A 30 16.14 -27.59 28.01
C LEU A 30 15.80 -27.51 26.53
N LEU A 31 16.78 -27.70 25.64
CA LEU A 31 16.57 -27.74 24.20
C LEU A 31 15.69 -28.93 23.81
N PHE A 32 15.92 -30.11 24.38
CA PHE A 32 15.11 -31.30 24.14
C PHE A 32 13.66 -31.12 24.62
N ALA A 33 13.45 -30.54 25.81
CA ALA A 33 12.13 -30.23 26.33
C ALA A 33 11.39 -29.20 25.45
N LEU A 34 12.10 -28.17 24.96
CA LEU A 34 11.56 -27.20 24.00
C LEU A 34 11.14 -27.87 22.69
N PHE A 35 11.99 -28.73 22.12
CA PHE A 35 11.66 -29.45 20.88
C PHE A 35 10.48 -30.39 21.05
N LEU A 36 10.37 -31.10 22.18
CA LEU A 36 9.19 -31.93 22.48
C LEU A 36 7.91 -31.08 22.58
N LEU A 37 7.98 -29.89 23.18
CA LEU A 37 6.85 -28.97 23.28
C LEU A 37 6.43 -28.43 21.90
N LEU A 38 7.40 -28.03 21.07
CA LEU A 38 7.15 -27.60 19.70
C LEU A 38 6.61 -28.74 18.83
N TYR A 39 7.13 -29.97 18.99
CA TYR A 39 6.63 -31.15 18.30
C TYR A 39 5.18 -31.45 18.71
N SER A 40 4.86 -31.37 20.00
CA SER A 40 3.48 -31.52 20.49
C SER A 40 2.53 -30.48 19.88
N MET A 41 2.96 -29.21 19.77
CA MET A 41 2.16 -28.17 19.11
C MET A 41 2.03 -28.39 17.60
N ALA A 42 3.09 -28.83 16.93
CA ALA A 42 3.09 -29.07 15.49
C ALA A 42 2.21 -30.27 15.08
N THR A 43 2.04 -31.26 15.96
CA THR A 43 1.16 -32.42 15.73
C THR A 43 -0.31 -32.18 16.10
N MET A 44 -0.67 -31.01 16.64
CA MET A 44 -2.07 -30.65 16.93
C MET A 44 -2.85 -30.37 15.64
N GLU A 45 -3.26 -31.49 15.03
CA GLU A 45 -4.48 -31.76 14.25
C GLU A 45 -4.95 -30.71 13.21
N LYS A 46 -4.57 -30.96 11.94
CA LYS A 46 -5.33 -30.51 10.76
C LYS A 46 -6.78 -31.04 10.75
N GLU A 47 -7.10 -32.07 11.53
CA GLU A 47 -8.46 -32.65 11.55
C GLU A 47 -9.48 -31.80 12.29
N GLN A 48 -9.10 -30.98 13.28
CA GLN A 48 -10.04 -30.08 13.95
C GLN A 48 -10.50 -28.97 13.00
N PHE A 49 -9.62 -28.51 12.12
CA PHE A 49 -9.96 -27.56 11.07
C PHE A 49 -10.93 -28.17 10.04
N LYS A 50 -10.72 -29.44 9.67
CA LYS A 50 -11.65 -30.18 8.79
C LYS A 50 -13.01 -30.39 9.45
N LYS A 51 -13.05 -30.77 10.73
CA LYS A 51 -14.31 -30.90 11.51
C LYS A 51 -15.06 -29.56 11.62
N LEU A 52 -14.33 -28.46 11.75
CA LEU A 52 -14.90 -27.11 11.78
C LEU A 52 -15.48 -26.73 10.40
N GLN A 53 -14.76 -27.00 9.31
CA GLN A 53 -15.25 -26.79 7.96
C GLN A 53 -16.51 -27.62 7.68
N ASP A 54 -16.50 -28.91 8.02
CA ASP A 54 -17.65 -29.79 7.84
C ASP A 54 -18.87 -29.29 8.63
N THR A 55 -18.66 -28.78 9.85
CA THR A 55 -19.75 -28.22 10.67
C THR A 55 -20.29 -26.92 10.08
N ILE A 56 -19.42 -26.00 9.64
CA ILE A 56 -19.83 -24.71 9.04
C ILE A 56 -20.58 -24.96 7.72
N SER A 57 -20.09 -25.85 6.86
CA SER A 57 -20.75 -26.24 5.61
C SER A 57 -22.11 -26.89 5.88
N LYS A 58 -22.21 -27.75 6.91
CA LYS A 58 -23.48 -28.40 7.26
C LYS A 58 -24.51 -27.42 7.80
N VAL A 59 -24.09 -26.42 8.58
CA VAL A 59 -24.98 -25.35 9.07
C VAL A 59 -25.46 -24.45 7.93
N PHE A 60 -24.59 -24.10 6.98
CA PHE A 60 -24.99 -23.29 5.82
C PHE A 60 -25.94 -24.04 4.86
N ILE A 61 -25.70 -25.33 4.62
CA ILE A 61 -26.56 -26.15 3.76
C ILE A 61 -27.90 -26.47 4.45
N GLU A 62 -27.89 -26.80 5.74
CA GLU A 62 -29.14 -27.08 6.49
C GLU A 62 -29.96 -25.82 6.76
N ALA A 63 -29.33 -24.64 6.85
CA ALA A 63 -30.04 -23.35 6.91
C ALA A 63 -30.70 -22.95 5.59
N THR A 64 -30.30 -23.55 4.46
CA THR A 64 -30.91 -23.30 3.15
C THR A 64 -32.15 -24.18 2.93
N ASP A 65 -32.24 -25.33 3.61
CA ASP A 65 -33.35 -26.29 3.44
C ASP A 65 -34.49 -26.15 4.47
N LYS A 66 -34.38 -25.22 5.43
CA LYS A 66 -35.46 -24.88 6.37
C LYS A 66 -36.03 -23.49 6.06
N GLN A 67 -36.57 -23.34 4.85
CA GLN A 67 -37.46 -22.24 4.49
C GLN A 67 -38.91 -22.74 4.34
N GLU A 68 -39.45 -23.33 5.40
CA GLU A 68 -40.90 -23.43 5.54
C GLU A 68 -41.33 -22.88 6.90
N THR A 69 -42.06 -21.76 6.82
CA THR A 69 -42.94 -21.09 7.80
C THR A 69 -42.45 -19.74 8.33
N GLY A 70 -42.83 -18.66 7.64
CA GLY A 70 -42.96 -17.34 8.27
C GLY A 70 -42.72 -16.12 7.37
N ILE A 71 -43.83 -15.52 6.91
CA ILE A 71 -44.02 -14.13 6.44
C ILE A 71 -43.40 -13.75 5.07
N GLN A 72 -44.29 -13.48 4.11
CA GLN A 72 -44.00 -12.82 2.84
C GLN A 72 -43.59 -11.36 3.09
N GLY A 73 -42.30 -11.07 2.91
CA GLY A 73 -41.77 -9.72 2.73
C GLY A 73 -40.69 -9.81 1.66
N GLN A 74 -40.81 -8.99 0.61
CA GLN A 74 -39.92 -9.02 -0.55
C GLN A 74 -38.49 -8.60 -0.13
N SER A 75 -37.65 -9.58 0.18
CA SER A 75 -36.21 -9.37 0.28
C SER A 75 -35.65 -9.29 -1.14
N VAL A 76 -35.03 -8.17 -1.48
CA VAL A 76 -34.09 -8.10 -2.60
C VAL A 76 -32.83 -8.83 -2.14
N GLN A 77 -32.87 -10.16 -2.19
CA GLN A 77 -31.66 -10.97 -2.16
C GLN A 77 -31.03 -10.87 -3.54
N PRO A 78 -29.73 -10.56 -3.67
CA PRO A 78 -29.04 -10.78 -4.94
C PRO A 78 -28.99 -12.29 -5.17
N ASP A 79 -29.67 -12.76 -6.21
CA ASP A 79 -29.50 -14.11 -6.74
C ASP A 79 -28.03 -14.27 -7.12
N ILE A 80 -27.26 -14.92 -6.26
CA ILE A 80 -25.97 -15.50 -6.65
C ILE A 80 -26.28 -16.92 -7.10
N HIS A 81 -26.93 -17.03 -8.25
CA HIS A 81 -26.85 -18.22 -9.06
C HIS A 81 -25.74 -18.00 -10.08
N PRO A 82 -24.75 -18.91 -10.19
CA PRO A 82 -23.83 -18.86 -11.31
C PRO A 82 -24.63 -19.10 -12.59
N GLN A 83 -25.02 -18.03 -13.29
CA GLN A 83 -25.52 -18.12 -14.65
C GLN A 83 -24.35 -18.49 -15.56
N SER A 84 -24.04 -19.78 -15.64
CA SER A 84 -23.33 -20.33 -16.79
C SER A 84 -24.37 -20.98 -17.70
N ASP A 85 -24.83 -20.23 -18.70
CA ASP A 85 -25.76 -20.70 -19.76
C ASP A 85 -25.10 -21.65 -20.78
N PHE A 86 -24.07 -22.41 -20.38
CA PHE A 86 -23.43 -23.39 -21.25
C PHE A 86 -24.02 -24.78 -21.00
N GLU A 87 -24.91 -25.23 -21.90
CA GLU A 87 -25.26 -26.63 -22.02
C GLU A 87 -24.00 -27.44 -22.35
N LEU A 88 -23.54 -28.22 -21.37
CA LEU A 88 -22.36 -29.08 -21.48
C LEU A 88 -22.67 -30.26 -22.43
N TYR A 89 -22.31 -30.13 -23.71
CA TYR A 89 -22.09 -31.29 -24.58
C TYR A 89 -20.64 -31.74 -24.46
N GLY A 90 -20.40 -32.87 -23.80
CA GLY A 90 -19.07 -33.49 -23.80
C GLY A 90 -18.82 -34.43 -22.63
N SER A 91 -18.98 -35.73 -22.87
CA SER A 91 -18.42 -36.78 -22.03
C SER A 91 -16.91 -36.85 -22.25
N GLY A 92 -16.12 -36.26 -21.34
CA GLY A 92 -14.66 -36.36 -21.34
C GLY A 92 -14.13 -36.27 -19.91
N LEU A 93 -13.52 -37.35 -19.44
CA LEU A 93 -12.83 -37.45 -18.15
C LEU A 93 -11.52 -36.66 -18.21
N GLU A 94 -11.59 -35.34 -18.11
CA GLU A 94 -10.43 -34.51 -17.82
C GLU A 94 -10.71 -33.77 -16.52
N ASP A 95 -9.82 -33.95 -15.54
CA ASP A 95 -9.83 -33.18 -14.30
C ASP A 95 -9.83 -31.71 -14.69
N ALA A 96 -10.92 -31.01 -14.39
CA ALA A 96 -11.03 -29.58 -14.61
C ALA A 96 -9.83 -28.91 -13.92
N THR A 97 -8.83 -28.52 -14.71
CA THR A 97 -7.80 -27.59 -14.26
C THR A 97 -8.56 -26.35 -13.85
N GLY A 98 -8.69 -26.15 -12.54
CA GLY A 98 -9.21 -24.91 -11.98
C GLY A 98 -8.51 -23.71 -12.61
N PRO A 99 -9.13 -22.52 -12.59
CA PRO A 99 -8.65 -21.37 -13.33
C PRO A 99 -7.15 -21.19 -13.13
N THR A 100 -6.38 -21.41 -14.21
CA THR A 100 -4.94 -21.14 -14.22
C THR A 100 -4.77 -19.68 -13.83
N LEU A 101 -4.11 -19.44 -12.70
CA LEU A 101 -3.75 -18.09 -12.27
C LEU A 101 -2.89 -17.48 -13.37
N LEU A 102 -3.47 -16.57 -14.18
CA LEU A 102 -2.66 -15.71 -15.04
C LEU A 102 -1.63 -15.02 -14.14
N ALA A 103 -0.36 -15.12 -14.50
CA ALA A 103 0.75 -14.56 -13.74
C ALA A 103 0.64 -13.04 -13.51
N ASP A 104 -0.25 -12.34 -14.25
CA ASP A 104 -0.53 -10.93 -14.07
C ASP A 104 -1.34 -10.60 -12.81
N ASN A 105 -2.05 -11.57 -12.22
CA ASN A 105 -2.82 -11.35 -11.00
C ASN A 105 -1.91 -11.24 -9.77
N ALA A 106 -0.68 -11.78 -9.85
CA ALA A 106 0.31 -11.67 -8.79
C ALA A 106 0.90 -10.25 -8.64
N LYS A 107 0.74 -9.39 -9.67
CA LYS A 107 1.11 -7.96 -9.59
C LYS A 107 0.12 -7.12 -8.79
N LEU A 108 -1.13 -7.57 -8.62
CA LEU A 108 -2.11 -6.82 -7.83
C LEU A 108 -1.84 -6.90 -6.32
N GLU A 109 -1.13 -7.94 -5.85
CA GLU A 109 -0.70 -8.04 -4.44
C GLU A 109 0.63 -7.33 -4.17
N HIS A 110 1.43 -7.08 -5.21
CA HIS A 110 2.64 -6.26 -5.12
C HIS A 110 2.32 -4.80 -5.48
N ILE A 111 1.57 -4.12 -4.61
CA ILE A 111 1.88 -2.70 -4.39
C ILE A 111 3.33 -2.71 -3.92
N ASP A 112 4.28 -2.38 -4.79
CA ASP A 112 5.66 -2.14 -4.40
C ASP A 112 5.66 -1.05 -3.31
N ARG A 113 5.69 -1.49 -2.04
CA ARG A 113 5.62 -0.68 -0.81
C ARG A 113 6.86 0.21 -0.62
N THR A 114 7.63 0.45 -1.67
CA THR A 114 9.02 0.92 -1.62
C THR A 114 9.19 2.36 -2.09
N ARG A 115 8.12 3.04 -2.52
CA ARG A 115 8.21 4.42 -3.02
C ARG A 115 7.81 5.43 -1.95
N ARG A 116 8.83 6.01 -1.29
CA ARG A 116 8.67 7.19 -0.43
C ARG A 116 8.31 8.40 -1.29
N GLY A 117 7.25 9.11 -0.93
CA GLY A 117 6.86 10.37 -1.55
C GLY A 117 7.74 11.54 -1.13
N SER A 118 7.24 12.76 -1.34
CA SER A 118 7.98 13.98 -1.01
C SER A 118 8.37 14.00 0.48
N PRO A 119 9.54 14.57 0.83
CA PRO A 119 10.01 14.59 2.22
C PRO A 119 9.03 15.36 3.11
N LEU A 120 8.37 14.65 4.02
CA LEU A 120 7.33 15.20 4.89
C LEU A 120 7.82 16.36 5.76
N SER A 121 9.12 16.39 6.11
CA SER A 121 9.71 17.48 6.90
C SER A 121 9.77 18.82 6.16
N ALA A 122 10.04 18.82 4.85
CA ALA A 122 10.00 20.04 4.06
C ALA A 122 8.55 20.56 3.97
N LEU A 123 7.63 19.64 3.68
CA LEU A 123 6.20 19.91 3.60
C LEU A 123 5.64 20.48 4.91
N GLN A 124 6.04 19.92 6.05
CA GLN A 124 5.66 20.43 7.37
C GLN A 124 6.05 21.90 7.56
N LYS A 125 7.27 22.29 7.14
CA LYS A 125 7.75 23.67 7.27
C LYS A 125 6.94 24.63 6.40
N ASP A 126 6.64 24.23 5.18
CA ASP A 126 5.88 25.07 4.24
C ASP A 126 4.43 25.23 4.69
N ILE A 127 3.80 24.14 5.16
CA ILE A 127 2.44 24.19 5.70
C ILE A 127 2.39 25.01 6.99
N ASN A 128 3.35 24.86 7.90
CA ASN A 128 3.42 25.69 9.11
C ASN A 128 3.58 27.17 8.78
N ARG A 129 4.28 27.51 7.69
CA ARG A 129 4.43 28.88 7.23
C ARG A 129 3.10 29.42 6.68
N ALA A 130 2.43 28.65 5.83
CA ALA A 130 1.15 29.05 5.23
C ALA A 130 0.03 29.18 6.28
N LEU A 131 -0.01 28.28 7.27
CA LEU A 131 -1.04 28.25 8.31
C LEU A 131 -0.63 28.99 9.58
N ARG A 132 0.42 29.81 9.56
CA ARG A 132 1.00 30.41 10.78
C ARG A 132 -0.03 31.14 11.65
N SER A 133 -0.87 31.98 11.04
CA SER A 133 -1.91 32.73 11.77
C SER A 133 -2.95 31.82 12.44
N LEU A 134 -3.29 30.71 11.79
CA LEU A 134 -4.24 29.72 12.31
C LEU A 134 -3.64 28.89 13.43
N VAL A 135 -2.35 28.55 13.32
CA VAL A 135 -1.60 27.86 14.38
C VAL A 135 -1.45 28.75 15.62
N GLU A 136 -1.13 30.03 15.43
CA GLU A 136 -1.05 31.01 16.54
C GLU A 136 -2.41 31.22 17.22
N SER A 137 -3.52 31.01 16.51
CA SER A 137 -4.90 31.12 17.02
C SER A 137 -5.48 29.81 17.57
N ASP A 138 -4.68 28.74 17.67
CA ASP A 138 -5.13 27.38 18.08
C ASP A 138 -6.26 26.78 17.21
N LEU A 139 -6.39 27.27 15.97
CA LEU A 139 -7.38 26.77 14.99
C LEU A 139 -6.81 25.69 14.08
N ALA A 140 -5.48 25.59 14.00
CA ALA A 140 -4.77 24.58 13.24
C ALA A 140 -3.58 24.04 14.05
N LYS A 141 -3.24 22.77 13.84
CA LYS A 141 -2.04 22.15 14.40
C LYS A 141 -1.43 21.21 13.37
N VAL A 142 -0.12 21.28 13.20
CA VAL A 142 0.61 20.42 12.26
C VAL A 142 1.60 19.57 13.03
N THR A 143 1.43 18.25 12.95
CA THR A 143 2.31 17.27 13.59
C THR A 143 2.88 16.32 12.56
N LEU A 144 4.14 15.95 12.76
CA LEU A 144 4.87 15.03 11.89
C LEU A 144 5.25 13.80 12.70
N ASP A 145 4.73 12.65 12.28
CA ASP A 145 5.11 11.33 12.76
C ASP A 145 5.96 10.62 11.69
N GLU A 146 6.45 9.40 11.98
CA GLU A 146 7.30 8.64 11.04
C GLU A 146 6.60 8.32 9.70
N ASP A 147 5.30 8.05 9.76
CA ASP A 147 4.50 7.60 8.62
C ASP A 147 3.56 8.67 8.06
N TRP A 148 3.22 9.67 8.86
CA TRP A 148 2.15 10.62 8.57
C TRP A 148 2.54 12.05 8.92
N LEU A 149 2.21 12.99 8.03
CA LEU A 149 2.11 14.41 8.34
C LEU A 149 0.63 14.76 8.51
N THR A 150 0.23 15.09 9.73
CA THR A 150 -1.18 15.37 10.07
C THR A 150 -1.40 16.86 10.29
N ILE A 151 -2.41 17.38 9.59
CA ILE A 151 -2.87 18.76 9.67
C ILE A 151 -4.23 18.72 10.34
N GLU A 152 -4.29 19.09 11.61
CA GLU A 152 -5.51 19.17 12.38
C GLU A 152 -6.13 20.56 12.20
N LEU A 153 -7.41 20.63 11.87
CA LEU A 153 -8.16 21.86 11.68
C LEU A 153 -9.46 21.84 12.49
N SER A 154 -9.76 22.93 13.19
CA SER A 154 -10.99 23.06 13.98
C SER A 154 -12.24 23.01 13.08
N SER A 155 -13.22 22.18 13.43
CA SER A 155 -14.47 22.10 12.66
C SER A 155 -15.26 23.40 12.68
N GLY A 156 -15.13 24.24 13.72
CA GLY A 156 -15.85 25.51 13.80
C GLY A 156 -15.36 26.56 12.79
N LEU A 157 -14.11 26.42 12.34
CA LEU A 157 -13.56 27.22 11.24
C LEU A 157 -14.08 26.72 9.89
N LEU A 158 -14.16 25.40 9.72
CA LEU A 158 -14.44 24.76 8.45
C LEU A 158 -15.93 24.64 8.13
N PHE A 159 -16.79 24.53 9.15
CA PHE A 159 -18.21 24.21 9.00
C PHE A 159 -19.07 25.01 9.97
N SER A 160 -20.31 25.25 9.58
CA SER A 160 -21.33 25.69 10.52
C SER A 160 -21.69 24.59 11.53
N SER A 161 -22.23 24.99 12.69
CA SER A 161 -22.63 24.06 13.74
C SER A 161 -23.64 23.03 13.22
N GLY A 162 -23.41 21.74 13.53
CA GLY A 162 -24.28 20.63 13.12
C GLY A 162 -24.37 20.37 11.61
N SER A 163 -23.55 21.03 10.78
CA SER A 163 -23.56 20.90 9.33
C SER A 163 -22.24 20.34 8.79
N ALA A 164 -22.30 19.77 7.57
CA ALA A 164 -21.16 19.40 6.75
C ALA A 164 -20.92 20.39 5.59
N ASN A 165 -21.68 21.49 5.52
CA ASN A 165 -21.47 22.52 4.51
C ASN A 165 -20.25 23.37 4.87
N SER A 166 -19.28 23.42 3.97
CA SER A 166 -18.03 24.17 4.14
C SER A 166 -18.27 25.67 4.12
N THR A 167 -17.59 26.41 4.99
CA THR A 167 -17.63 27.89 5.04
C THR A 167 -16.69 28.50 3.99
N SER A 168 -16.81 29.81 3.74
CA SER A 168 -15.85 30.54 2.90
C SER A 168 -14.44 30.53 3.50
N SER A 169 -14.33 30.55 4.83
CA SER A 169 -13.06 30.37 5.54
C SER A 169 -12.43 29.01 5.24
N ALA A 170 -13.24 27.94 5.15
CA ALA A 170 -12.75 26.62 4.75
C ALA A 170 -12.13 26.65 3.34
N SER A 171 -12.82 27.27 2.38
CA SER A 171 -12.31 27.42 1.01
C SER A 171 -11.00 28.20 0.96
N ALA A 172 -10.86 29.28 1.73
CA ALA A 172 -9.61 30.04 1.81
C ALA A 172 -8.46 29.19 2.36
N VAL A 173 -8.68 28.46 3.47
CA VAL A 173 -7.65 27.59 4.07
C VAL A 173 -7.27 26.44 3.13
N MET A 174 -8.26 25.82 2.47
CA MET A 174 -7.98 24.75 1.50
C MET A 174 -7.22 25.27 0.27
N THR A 175 -7.45 26.52 -0.16
CA THR A 175 -6.71 27.14 -1.26
C THR A 175 -5.22 27.28 -0.92
N GLU A 176 -4.91 27.78 0.27
CA GLU A 176 -3.53 27.90 0.75
C GLU A 176 -2.84 26.52 0.87
N LEU A 177 -3.57 25.52 1.39
CA LEU A 177 -3.04 24.16 1.50
C LEU A 177 -2.81 23.52 0.13
N THR A 178 -3.76 23.64 -0.79
CA THR A 178 -3.66 23.00 -2.11
C THR A 178 -2.50 23.53 -2.96
N ALA A 179 -2.11 24.80 -2.80
CA ALA A 179 -0.93 25.36 -3.46
C ALA A 179 0.35 24.58 -3.15
N ILE A 180 0.46 24.05 -1.92
CA ILE A 180 1.59 23.25 -1.46
C ILE A 180 1.35 21.77 -1.81
N LEU A 181 0.15 21.25 -1.54
CA LEU A 181 -0.17 19.82 -1.70
C LEU A 181 -0.08 19.35 -3.16
N LYS A 182 -0.38 20.22 -4.14
CA LYS A 182 -0.26 19.94 -5.57
C LYS A 182 1.17 19.63 -6.02
N GLN A 183 2.17 20.12 -5.31
CA GLN A 183 3.58 19.90 -5.63
C GLN A 183 4.11 18.55 -5.15
N THR A 184 3.26 17.79 -4.43
CA THR A 184 3.60 16.48 -3.87
C THR A 184 2.72 15.41 -4.49
N ASN A 185 3.15 14.15 -4.43
CA ASN A 185 2.36 13.03 -4.92
C ASN A 185 1.96 12.04 -3.82
N ASN A 186 1.98 12.44 -2.55
CA ASN A 186 1.68 11.58 -1.41
C ASN A 186 0.19 11.19 -1.34
N TYR A 187 -0.12 10.00 -0.81
CA TYR A 187 -1.49 9.63 -0.43
C TYR A 187 -2.00 10.54 0.68
N MET A 188 -3.29 10.85 0.63
CA MET A 188 -3.96 11.71 1.59
C MET A 188 -5.19 11.02 2.15
N ARG A 189 -5.37 11.13 3.46
CA ARG A 189 -6.59 10.70 4.14
C ARG A 189 -7.20 11.88 4.86
N VAL A 190 -8.50 12.10 4.67
CA VAL A 190 -9.25 13.13 5.37
C VAL A 190 -10.12 12.46 6.42
N ARG A 191 -9.84 12.79 7.68
CA ARG A 191 -10.43 12.15 8.86
C ARG A 191 -11.38 13.11 9.57
N GLY A 192 -12.64 12.71 9.73
CA GLY A 192 -13.64 13.50 10.46
C GLY A 192 -13.79 13.05 11.91
N TYR A 193 -13.81 14.01 12.84
CA TYR A 193 -14.06 13.79 14.27
C TYR A 193 -15.16 14.70 14.79
N THR A 194 -15.86 14.24 15.83
CA THR A 194 -16.88 15.01 16.55
C THR A 194 -16.61 14.97 18.05
N ASP A 195 -17.29 15.84 18.80
CA ASP A 195 -17.39 15.67 20.24
C ASP A 195 -18.43 14.61 20.60
N SER A 196 -18.61 14.36 21.89
CA SER A 196 -19.56 13.40 22.42
C SER A 196 -21.00 13.92 22.52
N VAL A 197 -21.30 15.15 22.08
CA VAL A 197 -22.67 15.68 22.15
C VAL A 197 -23.47 14.99 21.05
N PRO A 198 -24.52 14.21 21.39
CA PRO A 198 -25.28 13.51 20.37
C PRO A 198 -25.97 14.48 19.43
N ILE A 199 -25.80 14.27 18.12
CA ILE A 199 -26.59 14.94 17.09
C ILE A 199 -27.65 13.99 16.54
N ARG A 200 -28.85 14.54 16.29
CA ARG A 200 -29.94 13.87 15.56
C ARG A 200 -30.66 14.92 14.72
N THR A 201 -30.29 15.03 13.46
CA THR A 201 -30.98 15.88 12.48
C THR A 201 -31.53 15.01 11.35
N GLU A 202 -32.40 15.57 10.52
CA GLU A 202 -32.93 14.87 9.35
C GLU A 202 -31.81 14.44 8.39
N GLN A 203 -30.75 15.25 8.28
CA GLN A 203 -29.60 14.98 7.42
C GLN A 203 -28.58 14.03 8.07
N PHE A 204 -28.38 14.13 9.39
CA PHE A 204 -27.37 13.37 10.12
C PHE A 204 -28.00 12.64 11.32
N PRO A 205 -28.29 11.34 11.17
CA PRO A 205 -28.85 10.52 12.24
C PRO A 205 -27.94 10.39 13.45
N SER A 206 -26.62 10.45 13.26
CA SER A 206 -25.64 10.41 14.33
C SER A 206 -24.34 11.18 14.00
N ASN A 207 -23.47 11.24 15.02
CA ASN A 207 -22.13 11.83 14.90
C ASN A 207 -21.23 11.07 13.91
N TRP A 208 -21.49 9.78 13.67
CA TRP A 208 -20.76 9.01 12.66
C TRP A 208 -20.97 9.60 11.27
N GLU A 209 -22.23 9.74 10.83
CA GLU A 209 -22.56 10.27 9.51
C GLU A 209 -22.09 11.71 9.36
N LEU A 210 -22.25 12.54 10.40
CA LEU A 210 -21.75 13.92 10.38
C LEU A 210 -20.23 13.96 10.17
N SER A 211 -19.47 13.08 10.83
CA SER A 211 -18.01 13.05 10.72
C SER A 211 -17.56 12.67 9.31
N VAL A 212 -18.17 11.63 8.72
CA VAL A 212 -17.87 11.17 7.36
C VAL A 212 -18.27 12.24 6.35
N ALA A 213 -19.45 12.85 6.50
CA ALA A 213 -19.93 13.89 5.60
C ALA A 213 -19.01 15.12 5.59
N ARG A 214 -18.51 15.55 6.76
CA ARG A 214 -17.54 16.65 6.86
C ARG A 214 -16.24 16.33 6.14
N ALA A 215 -15.71 15.13 6.35
CA ALA A 215 -14.50 14.71 5.67
C ALA A 215 -14.71 14.64 4.14
N ALA A 216 -15.87 14.14 3.69
CA ALA A 216 -16.26 14.13 2.28
C ALA A 216 -16.33 15.54 1.67
N SER A 217 -16.91 16.50 2.39
CA SER A 217 -16.97 17.91 1.94
C SER A 217 -15.58 18.51 1.73
N ILE A 218 -14.60 18.21 2.61
CA ILE A 218 -13.22 18.67 2.41
C ILE A 218 -12.56 17.99 1.22
N VAL A 219 -12.73 16.67 1.05
CA VAL A 219 -12.19 15.95 -0.12
C VAL A 219 -12.73 16.54 -1.41
N ARG A 220 -14.05 16.79 -1.48
CA ARG A 220 -14.67 17.44 -2.63
C ARG A 220 -14.11 18.84 -2.89
N LEU A 221 -13.89 19.63 -1.84
CA LEU A 221 -13.29 20.95 -1.96
C LEU A 221 -11.84 20.88 -2.47
N LEU A 222 -11.05 19.89 -2.02
CA LEU A 222 -9.69 19.65 -2.50
C LEU A 222 -9.66 19.18 -3.96
N GLU A 223 -10.63 18.34 -4.36
CA GLU A 223 -10.81 17.88 -5.73
C GLU A 223 -11.17 19.06 -6.66
N GLU A 224 -12.13 19.91 -6.26
CA GLU A 224 -12.50 21.12 -6.99
C GLU A 224 -11.31 22.09 -7.15
N LEU A 225 -10.41 22.12 -6.17
CA LEU A 225 -9.17 22.88 -6.22
C LEU A 225 -8.06 22.18 -7.03
N GLY A 226 -8.27 20.96 -7.54
CA GLY A 226 -7.39 20.27 -8.47
C GLY A 226 -6.42 19.26 -7.84
N ILE A 227 -6.72 18.72 -6.66
CA ILE A 227 -6.05 17.52 -6.14
C ILE A 227 -6.68 16.29 -6.77
N ALA A 228 -5.84 15.38 -7.27
CA ALA A 228 -6.32 14.14 -7.90
C ALA A 228 -7.13 13.29 -6.89
N PRO A 229 -8.39 12.95 -7.18
CA PRO A 229 -9.26 12.23 -6.24
C PRO A 229 -8.73 10.84 -5.89
N GLU A 230 -8.02 10.19 -6.80
CA GLU A 230 -7.44 8.85 -6.62
C GLU A 230 -6.35 8.82 -5.53
N ARG A 231 -5.83 9.99 -5.15
CA ARG A 231 -4.86 10.14 -4.05
C ARG A 231 -5.51 10.25 -2.69
N MET A 232 -6.82 10.46 -2.64
CA MET A 232 -7.55 10.84 -1.44
C MET A 232 -8.45 9.70 -0.96
N ALA A 233 -8.53 9.55 0.35
CA ALA A 233 -9.50 8.67 1.00
C ALA A 233 -10.19 9.41 2.16
N ILE A 234 -11.41 8.98 2.48
CA ILE A 234 -12.21 9.54 3.57
C ILE A 234 -12.25 8.52 4.71
N GLU A 235 -12.05 9.00 5.94
CA GLU A 235 -12.24 8.23 7.16
C GLU A 235 -13.15 9.03 8.10
N GLY A 236 -14.13 8.38 8.73
CA GLY A 236 -14.92 8.97 9.81
C GLY A 236 -14.64 8.24 11.10
N TYR A 237 -14.52 8.97 12.21
CA TYR A 237 -14.34 8.37 13.54
C TYR A 237 -15.46 8.75 14.51
N GLY A 238 -16.33 9.70 14.13
CA GLY A 238 -17.35 10.26 15.02
C GLY A 238 -16.74 10.71 16.35
N GLN A 239 -17.38 10.30 17.44
CA GLN A 239 -16.98 10.61 18.82
C GLN A 239 -16.05 9.56 19.45
N TYR A 240 -15.69 8.50 18.72
CA TYR A 240 -15.08 7.29 19.28
C TYR A 240 -13.54 7.33 19.32
N ALA A 241 -12.94 8.41 18.81
CA ALA A 241 -11.50 8.67 18.88
C ALA A 241 -11.24 10.10 19.39
N PRO A 242 -11.53 10.39 20.67
CA PRO A 242 -11.31 11.72 21.24
C PRO A 242 -9.81 12.01 21.45
N PHE A 243 -9.42 13.26 21.20
CA PHE A 243 -8.07 13.77 21.47
C PHE A 243 -7.95 14.39 22.87
N ALA A 244 -9.08 14.79 23.45
CA ALA A 244 -9.19 15.37 24.78
C ALA A 244 -10.46 14.87 25.49
N GLU A 245 -10.50 15.07 26.81
CA GLU A 245 -11.65 14.71 27.63
C GLU A 245 -12.92 15.47 27.21
N ASN A 246 -14.02 14.75 26.96
CA ASN A 246 -15.29 15.33 26.53
C ASN A 246 -16.09 16.01 27.67
N THR A 247 -15.60 15.94 28.90
CA THR A 247 -16.26 16.50 30.09
C THR A 247 -16.33 18.03 30.04
N THR A 248 -15.28 18.68 29.52
CA THR A 248 -15.18 20.15 29.46
C THR A 248 -15.58 20.69 28.08
N ALA A 249 -16.09 21.93 28.04
CA ALA A 249 -16.39 22.60 26.77
C ALA A 249 -15.14 22.77 25.89
N GLN A 250 -14.00 23.04 26.52
CA GLN A 250 -12.71 23.16 25.84
C GLN A 250 -12.28 21.83 25.20
N GLY A 251 -12.32 20.73 25.94
CA GLY A 251 -11.97 19.40 25.42
C GLY A 251 -12.90 18.95 24.29
N ARG A 252 -14.21 19.24 24.39
CA ARG A 252 -15.14 19.02 23.27
C ARG A 252 -14.77 19.83 22.04
N SER A 253 -14.38 21.10 22.21
CA SER A 253 -13.93 21.93 21.09
C SER A 253 -12.69 21.36 20.41
N GLN A 254 -11.76 20.81 21.20
CA GLN A 254 -10.59 20.13 20.67
C GLN A 254 -10.93 18.83 19.94
N ASN A 255 -12.02 18.14 20.29
CA ASN A 255 -12.44 16.92 19.59
C ASN A 255 -13.17 17.18 18.27
N ARG A 256 -13.80 18.35 18.12
CA ARG A 256 -14.44 18.76 16.85
C ARG A 256 -13.39 19.25 15.86
N LYS A 257 -12.77 18.31 15.14
CA LYS A 257 -11.75 18.61 14.14
C LYS A 257 -11.90 17.77 12.87
N VAL A 258 -11.32 18.27 11.79
CA VAL A 258 -11.01 17.47 10.60
C VAL A 258 -9.49 17.40 10.48
N VAL A 259 -8.97 16.20 10.24
CA VAL A 259 -7.53 15.97 10.10
C VAL A 259 -7.22 15.55 8.68
N ILE A 260 -6.33 16.28 8.03
CA ILE A 260 -5.78 15.90 6.72
C ILE A 260 -4.43 15.21 6.98
N ALA A 261 -4.36 13.91 6.76
CA ALA A 261 -3.19 13.08 7.01
C ALA A 261 -2.52 12.72 5.68
N LEU A 262 -1.28 13.17 5.49
CA LEU A 262 -0.46 12.84 4.33
C LEU A 262 0.47 11.68 4.67
N SER A 263 0.45 10.64 3.85
CA SER A 263 1.29 9.46 4.03
C SER A 263 2.72 9.70 3.55
N LYS A 264 3.68 8.97 4.10
CA LYS A 264 5.04 8.86 3.55
C LYS A 264 5.09 8.25 2.14
N TYR A 265 4.04 7.56 1.70
CA TYR A 265 3.99 6.88 0.40
C TYR A 265 3.43 7.77 -0.72
N ALA A 266 4.01 7.66 -1.92
CA ALA A 266 3.51 8.32 -3.12
C ALA A 266 2.42 7.49 -3.81
N TYR A 267 1.44 8.17 -4.38
CA TYR A 267 0.53 7.67 -5.39
C TYR A 267 1.21 7.73 -6.75
N GLU A 268 1.23 6.63 -7.50
CA GLU A 268 1.55 6.65 -8.92
C GLU A 268 0.28 6.23 -9.67
N PRO A 269 -0.19 7.01 -10.65
CA PRO A 269 -1.33 6.57 -11.46
C PRO A 269 -0.92 5.27 -12.15
N VAL A 270 -1.75 4.23 -11.99
CA VAL A 270 -1.59 3.00 -12.76
C VAL A 270 -1.85 3.37 -14.21
N VAL A 271 -0.79 3.67 -14.95
CA VAL A 271 -0.87 3.78 -16.40
C VAL A 271 -1.16 2.36 -16.86
N ALA A 272 -2.41 2.10 -17.22
CA ALA A 272 -2.76 0.88 -17.93
C ALA A 272 -1.90 0.86 -19.19
N GLN A 273 -0.82 0.08 -19.16
CA GLN A 273 -0.12 -0.30 -20.37
C GLN A 273 -1.13 -1.14 -21.13
N ILE A 274 -1.89 -0.51 -22.03
CA ILE A 274 -2.62 -1.24 -23.06
C ILE A 274 -1.54 -2.10 -23.70
N PRO A 275 -1.62 -3.45 -23.64
CA PRO A 275 -0.65 -4.29 -24.31
C PRO A 275 -0.67 -3.84 -25.77
N GLN A 276 0.41 -3.21 -26.22
CA GLN A 276 0.56 -2.93 -27.63
C GLN A 276 0.48 -4.31 -28.30
N PRO A 277 -0.43 -4.52 -29.27
CA PRO A 277 -0.58 -5.83 -29.89
C PRO A 277 0.81 -6.33 -30.29
N ALA A 278 1.19 -7.52 -29.86
CA ALA A 278 2.53 -8.08 -30.05
C ALA A 278 2.97 -8.01 -31.54
N GLU A 279 2.01 -7.98 -32.45
CA GLU A 279 2.18 -7.77 -33.89
C GLU A 279 2.91 -6.46 -34.26
N ALA A 280 2.72 -5.37 -33.50
CA ALA A 280 3.36 -4.08 -33.79
C ALA A 280 4.85 -4.08 -33.40
N GLN A 281 5.22 -4.78 -32.33
CA GLN A 281 6.61 -4.91 -31.90
C GLN A 281 7.37 -5.89 -32.80
N SER A 282 6.75 -7.02 -33.17
CA SER A 282 7.34 -7.96 -34.13
C SER A 282 7.51 -7.36 -35.53
N ALA A 283 6.57 -6.53 -35.99
CA ALA A 283 6.68 -5.86 -37.29
C ALA A 283 7.79 -4.78 -37.31
N GLN A 284 8.03 -4.09 -36.19
CA GLN A 284 9.12 -3.13 -36.07
C GLN A 284 10.49 -3.81 -35.94
N GLU A 285 10.58 -4.94 -35.25
CA GLU A 285 11.81 -5.75 -35.17
C GLU A 285 12.13 -6.41 -36.51
N GLN A 286 11.14 -6.98 -37.21
CA GLN A 286 11.32 -7.56 -38.54
C GLN A 286 11.67 -6.50 -39.58
N ALA A 287 11.07 -5.31 -39.56
CA ALA A 287 11.43 -4.22 -40.46
C ALA A 287 12.83 -3.66 -40.17
N ALA A 288 13.27 -3.68 -38.90
CA ALA A 288 14.62 -3.29 -38.52
C ALA A 288 15.67 -4.33 -38.92
N GLU A 289 15.36 -5.62 -38.80
CA GLU A 289 16.22 -6.72 -39.28
C GLU A 289 16.32 -6.74 -40.81
N GLU A 290 15.21 -6.57 -41.55
CA GLU A 290 15.24 -6.49 -43.01
C GLU A 290 16.00 -5.24 -43.50
N ALA A 291 15.87 -4.09 -42.83
CA ALA A 291 16.63 -2.89 -43.16
C ALA A 291 18.14 -3.07 -42.86
N ALA A 292 18.49 -3.75 -41.76
CA ALA A 292 19.87 -4.07 -41.40
C ALA A 292 20.52 -5.07 -42.37
N GLU A 293 19.79 -6.08 -42.83
CA GLU A 293 20.27 -7.03 -43.85
C GLU A 293 20.46 -6.35 -45.22
N GLN A 294 19.56 -5.43 -45.60
CA GLN A 294 19.69 -4.66 -46.83
C GLN A 294 20.89 -3.69 -46.81
N GLU A 295 21.22 -3.09 -45.65
CA GLU A 295 22.43 -2.28 -45.51
C GLU A 295 23.71 -3.11 -45.57
N GLN A 296 23.71 -4.33 -45.00
CA GLN A 296 24.87 -5.22 -45.02
C GLN A 296 25.19 -5.78 -46.41
N ASN A 297 24.21 -5.94 -47.28
CA ASN A 297 24.42 -6.45 -48.64
C ASN A 297 24.71 -5.36 -49.69
N LYS A 298 24.84 -4.10 -49.27
CA LYS A 298 25.15 -2.99 -50.19
C LYS A 298 26.62 -3.05 -50.59
N ILE A 299 26.90 -3.43 -51.84
CA ILE A 299 28.25 -3.47 -52.43
C ILE A 299 28.83 -2.04 -52.44
N ARG A 300 29.93 -1.82 -51.73
CA ARG A 300 30.65 -0.53 -51.70
C ARG A 300 31.97 -0.64 -52.45
N VAL A 301 32.27 0.37 -53.26
CA VAL A 301 33.49 0.45 -54.06
C VAL A 301 34.36 1.57 -53.49
N ILE A 302 35.42 1.21 -52.77
CA ILE A 302 36.35 2.13 -52.13
C ILE A 302 37.57 2.29 -53.05
N ARG A 303 37.91 3.53 -53.42
CA ARG A 303 39.13 3.83 -54.17
C ARG A 303 40.28 4.11 -53.19
N LEU A 304 41.35 3.34 -53.30
CA LEU A 304 42.53 3.44 -52.45
C LEU A 304 43.44 4.60 -52.92
N PRO A 305 44.19 5.24 -52.01
CA PRO A 305 45.04 6.40 -52.34
C PRO A 305 46.12 6.14 -53.40
N HIS A 306 46.44 4.87 -53.69
CA HIS A 306 47.49 4.45 -54.63
C HIS A 306 46.93 4.12 -56.03
N GLY A 307 45.66 4.46 -56.30
CA GLY A 307 44.99 4.20 -57.58
C GLY A 307 44.33 2.82 -57.72
N GLY A 308 44.36 1.99 -56.67
CA GLY A 308 43.66 0.69 -56.63
C GLY A 308 42.18 0.82 -56.25
N ILE A 309 41.36 -0.15 -56.64
CA ILE A 309 39.92 -0.22 -56.27
C ILE A 309 39.69 -1.45 -55.38
N ARG A 310 39.02 -1.27 -54.25
CA ARG A 310 38.59 -2.34 -53.34
C ARG A 310 37.06 -2.39 -53.31
N ILE A 311 36.50 -3.55 -53.63
CA ILE A 311 35.04 -3.80 -53.57
C ILE A 311 34.79 -4.65 -52.32
N THR A 312 33.93 -4.18 -51.41
CA THR A 312 33.62 -4.88 -50.16
C THR A 312 32.14 -4.74 -49.79
N THR A 313 31.59 -5.76 -49.14
CA THR A 313 30.25 -5.77 -48.54
C THR A 313 30.30 -5.62 -47.02
N ARG A 314 31.49 -5.60 -46.40
CA ARG A 314 31.65 -5.41 -44.96
C ARG A 314 31.52 -3.92 -44.58
N PRO A 315 30.77 -3.56 -43.51
CA PRO A 315 30.72 -2.19 -43.00
C PRO A 315 32.10 -1.74 -42.45
N PRO A 316 32.47 -0.45 -42.60
CA PRO A 316 33.76 0.05 -42.15
C PRO A 316 33.89 -0.02 -40.62
N GLU A 317 35.08 -0.37 -40.13
CA GLU A 317 35.36 -0.28 -38.70
C GLU A 317 35.43 1.19 -38.25
N PRO A 318 35.05 1.51 -37.00
CA PRO A 318 35.09 2.87 -36.49
C PRO A 318 36.54 3.38 -36.46
N GLY A 319 36.92 4.13 -37.50
CA GLY A 319 38.28 4.67 -37.71
C GLY A 319 38.75 4.69 -39.17
N GLU A 320 38.07 4.02 -40.10
CA GLU A 320 38.36 4.16 -41.54
C GLU A 320 37.60 5.37 -42.12
N GLU A 321 38.32 6.44 -42.48
CA GLU A 321 37.73 7.60 -43.17
C GLU A 321 37.28 7.21 -44.59
N GLU A 322 35.97 7.27 -44.85
CA GLU A 322 35.44 7.31 -46.22
C GLU A 322 35.91 8.62 -46.87
N PRO A 323 36.65 8.59 -48.01
CA PRO A 323 36.94 9.82 -48.72
C PRO A 323 35.63 10.35 -49.30
N ALA A 324 35.37 11.63 -49.02
CA ALA A 324 34.18 12.35 -49.48
C ALA A 324 33.95 12.17 -50.98
N SER A 325 32.77 11.66 -51.33
CA SER A 325 32.28 11.61 -52.71
C SER A 325 32.11 13.04 -53.25
N GLN A 326 32.79 13.36 -54.35
CA GLN A 326 32.42 14.47 -55.24
C GLN A 326 31.27 14.05 -56.15
#